data_AF-A0A1Q3DFT6-F1
#
_entry.id   AF-A0A1Q3DFT6-F1
#
_cell.length_a   1.000
_cell.length_b   1.000
_cell.length_c   1.000
_cell.angle_alpha   90.00
_cell.angle_beta   90.00
_cell.angle_gamma   90.00
#
_symmetry.space_group_name_H-M   'P 1'
#
loop_
_entity.id
_entity.type
_entity.pdbx_description
1 polymer ?
#
loop_
_entity_poly.entity_id
_entity_poly.type
_entity_poly.pdbx_seq_one_letter_code
_entity_poly.pdbx_strand_id
1 'polypeptide(L)'
;TNDKLFANRPKILALELLGYNFSMFAFGPYGHYWRRMLKIVTLQLLSNHRLEMLKHVRESEVKVSLKELYQSWVNKKDISNKALVDMRRWFNTTTINVIVSMLVGKLPDQDSGGWIQTVTKFVELAGTFVVADALPILRKLNIGGHERAMKEHKKRRVSGVVNAGGEDFMDAMLTILDEEEDFSNHDADTINKSTCLVSFFC
;
A
#
# COMPACT_ATOMS: atom_id res chain seq x y z
N THR A 1 27.80 -13.99 9.04
CA THR A 1 27.88 -12.58 8.60
C THR A 1 27.56 -12.47 7.12
N ASN A 2 26.28 -12.59 6.74
CA ASN A 2 25.82 -12.42 5.34
C ASN A 2 24.55 -11.57 5.25
N ASP A 3 24.11 -10.94 6.35
CA ASP A 3 22.82 -10.26 6.45
C ASP A 3 22.72 -9.10 5.44
N LYS A 4 23.82 -8.37 5.23
CA LYS A 4 23.89 -7.30 4.22
C LYS A 4 23.79 -7.83 2.78
N LEU A 5 24.31 -9.03 2.51
CA LEU A 5 24.23 -9.64 1.17
C LEU A 5 22.82 -10.11 0.86
N PHE A 6 22.11 -10.68 1.85
CA PHE A 6 20.72 -11.13 1.70
C PHE A 6 19.67 -10.02 1.88
N ALA A 7 20.07 -8.84 2.38
CA ALA A 7 19.18 -7.69 2.47
C ALA A 7 18.86 -7.05 1.12
N ASN A 8 19.67 -7.31 0.08
CA ASN A 8 19.46 -6.70 -1.23
C ASN A 8 18.26 -7.34 -1.96
N ARG A 9 17.50 -6.51 -2.69
CA ARG A 9 16.33 -6.95 -3.47
C ARG A 9 16.66 -6.98 -4.97
N PRO A 10 16.23 -8.01 -5.71
CA PRO A 10 16.42 -8.06 -7.15
C PRO A 10 15.59 -6.96 -7.84
N LYS A 11 16.12 -6.42 -8.94
CA LYS A 11 15.40 -5.45 -9.78
C LYS A 11 14.42 -6.21 -10.67
N ILE A 12 13.15 -6.27 -10.26
CA ILE A 12 12.08 -6.93 -11.01
C ILE A 12 11.17 -5.90 -11.69
N LEU A 13 10.52 -6.33 -12.78
CA LEU A 13 9.69 -5.49 -13.64
C LEU A 13 8.51 -4.86 -12.89
N ALA A 14 7.94 -5.58 -11.93
CA ALA A 14 6.84 -5.07 -11.10
C ALA A 14 7.23 -3.78 -10.37
N LEU A 15 8.47 -3.67 -9.89
CA LEU A 15 8.96 -2.52 -9.13
C LEU A 15 9.37 -1.36 -10.03
N GLU A 16 9.89 -1.67 -11.22
CA GLU A 16 10.15 -0.68 -12.27
C GLU A 16 8.83 0.02 -12.66
N LEU A 17 7.78 -0.76 -12.91
CA LEU A 17 6.52 -0.25 -13.43
C LEU A 17 5.61 0.32 -12.35
N LEU A 18 5.39 -0.42 -11.26
CA LEU A 18 4.43 -0.07 -10.21
C LEU A 18 5.07 0.66 -9.02
N GLY A 19 6.37 0.41 -8.76
CA GLY A 19 7.11 0.95 -7.62
C GLY A 19 7.76 2.32 -7.87
N TYR A 20 7.21 3.13 -8.79
CA TYR A 20 7.75 4.44 -9.18
C TYR A 20 9.26 4.38 -9.49
N ASN A 21 9.67 3.44 -10.36
CA ASN A 21 11.07 3.22 -10.71
C ASN A 21 11.96 3.03 -9.46
N PHE A 22 11.57 2.10 -8.57
CA PHE A 22 12.28 1.76 -7.33
C PHE A 22 12.30 2.83 -6.21
N SER A 23 11.53 3.92 -6.34
CA SER A 23 11.29 4.85 -5.21
C SER A 23 10.61 4.16 -4.03
N MET A 24 9.86 3.09 -4.31
CA MET A 24 9.15 2.33 -3.31
C MET A 24 10.10 1.57 -2.37
N PHE A 25 10.46 2.18 -1.23
CA PHE A 25 11.58 1.72 -0.40
C PHE A 25 11.45 0.27 0.07
N ALA A 26 10.27 -0.27 0.43
CA ALA A 26 10.17 -1.68 0.86
C ALA A 26 10.65 -2.69 -0.18
N PHE A 27 10.64 -2.29 -1.46
CA PHE A 27 11.09 -3.12 -2.56
C PHE A 27 12.36 -2.57 -3.24
N GLY A 28 12.86 -1.43 -2.78
CA GLY A 28 14.10 -0.83 -3.29
C GLY A 28 15.34 -1.66 -2.92
N PRO A 29 16.45 -1.49 -3.67
CA PRO A 29 17.72 -2.10 -3.30
C PRO A 29 18.21 -1.57 -1.95
N TYR A 30 18.94 -2.42 -1.21
CA TYR A 30 19.49 -2.01 0.07
C TYR A 30 20.52 -0.88 -0.12
N GLY A 31 20.39 0.20 0.65
CA GLY A 31 21.24 1.39 0.50
C GLY A 31 21.03 2.43 1.58
N HIS A 32 21.64 3.62 1.40
CA HIS A 32 21.42 4.76 2.29
C HIS A 32 19.96 5.20 2.30
N TYR A 33 19.38 5.38 1.11
CA TYR A 33 17.96 5.71 0.91
C TYR A 33 17.02 4.74 1.63
N TRP A 34 17.14 3.44 1.36
CA TRP A 34 16.32 2.40 1.99
C TRP A 34 16.35 2.46 3.53
N ARG A 35 17.54 2.58 4.12
CA ARG A 35 17.70 2.66 5.58
C ARG A 35 17.07 3.92 6.16
N ARG A 36 17.21 5.04 5.47
CA ARG A 36 16.65 6.34 5.87
C ARG A 36 15.12 6.29 5.85
N MET A 37 14.53 5.83 4.76
CA MET A 37 13.08 5.67 4.61
C MET A 37 12.51 4.71 5.67
N LEU A 38 13.15 3.56 5.88
CA LEU A 38 12.72 2.62 6.91
C LEU A 38 12.75 3.26 8.31
N LYS A 39 13.79 4.05 8.62
CA LYS A 39 13.88 4.78 9.89
C LYS A 39 12.73 5.78 10.05
N ILE A 40 12.39 6.54 9.00
CA ILE A 40 11.30 7.52 9.03
C ILE A 40 9.96 6.83 9.25
N VAL A 41 9.63 5.80 8.46
CA VAL A 41 8.38 5.04 8.63
C VAL A 41 8.29 4.43 10.03
N THR A 42 9.39 3.87 10.53
CA THR A 42 9.43 3.30 11.87
C THR A 42 9.16 4.34 12.96
N LEU A 43 9.70 5.54 12.83
CA LEU A 43 9.54 6.59 13.85
C LEU A 43 8.20 7.32 13.75
N GLN A 44 7.77 7.65 12.53
CA GLN A 44 6.62 8.51 12.28
C GLN A 44 5.29 7.76 12.20
N LEU A 45 5.30 6.48 11.79
CA LEU A 45 4.08 5.68 11.66
C LEU A 45 4.03 4.52 12.65
N LEU A 46 5.13 3.76 12.78
CA LEU A 46 5.14 2.50 13.51
C LEU A 46 5.74 2.59 14.92
N SER A 47 5.99 3.80 15.43
CA SER A 47 6.50 3.97 16.79
C SER A 47 5.40 3.68 17.80
N ASN A 48 5.77 3.16 18.98
CA ASN A 48 4.80 2.84 20.04
C ASN A 48 3.92 4.05 20.39
N HIS A 49 4.50 5.26 20.43
CA HIS A 49 3.76 6.49 20.68
C HIS A 49 2.73 6.77 19.59
N ARG A 50 3.12 6.67 18.31
CA ARG A 50 2.21 6.88 17.17
C ARG A 50 1.11 5.82 17.10
N LEU A 51 1.44 4.56 17.37
CA LEU A 51 0.46 3.47 17.44
C LEU A 51 -0.56 3.68 18.57
N GLU A 52 -0.15 4.21 19.72
CA GLU A 52 -1.07 4.53 20.82
C GLU A 52 -1.95 5.73 20.45
N MET A 53 -1.38 6.78 19.85
CA MET A 53 -2.13 7.93 19.34
C MET A 53 -3.20 7.50 18.31
N LEU A 54 -2.87 6.56 17.43
CA LEU A 54 -3.76 6.03 16.38
C LEU A 54 -4.63 4.85 16.84
N LYS A 55 -4.60 4.46 18.12
CA LYS A 55 -5.39 3.35 18.65
C LYS A 55 -6.89 3.54 18.44
N HIS A 56 -7.37 4.75 18.69
CA HIS A 56 -8.79 5.09 18.52
C HIS A 56 -9.27 4.92 17.07
N VAL A 57 -8.41 5.22 16.08
CA VAL A 57 -8.70 5.02 14.65
C VAL A 57 -8.89 3.54 14.36
N ARG A 58 -7.95 2.69 14.80
CA ARG A 58 -8.03 1.23 14.61
C ARG A 58 -9.29 0.65 15.25
N GLU A 59 -9.60 1.06 16.48
CA GLU A 59 -10.81 0.61 17.17
C GLU A 59 -12.09 1.05 16.45
N SER A 60 -12.11 2.28 15.93
CA SER A 60 -13.24 2.81 15.16
C SER A 60 -13.48 1.99 13.88
N GLU A 61 -12.45 1.76 13.07
CA GLU A 61 -12.55 1.01 11.81
C GLU A 61 -12.95 -0.45 12.01
N VAL A 62 -12.44 -1.10 13.06
CA VAL A 62 -12.85 -2.47 13.43
C VAL A 62 -14.31 -2.49 13.87
N LYS A 63 -14.77 -1.52 14.67
CA LYS A 63 -16.19 -1.41 15.07
C LYS A 63 -17.10 -1.22 13.85
N VAL A 64 -16.71 -0.41 12.88
CA VAL A 64 -17.44 -0.24 11.62
C VAL A 64 -17.52 -1.56 10.86
N SER A 65 -16.39 -2.24 10.68
CA SER A 65 -16.32 -3.54 9.98
C SER A 65 -17.18 -4.64 10.64
N LEU A 66 -17.22 -4.66 11.98
CA LEU A 66 -18.08 -5.58 12.75
C LEU A 66 -19.57 -5.24 12.60
N LYS A 67 -19.91 -3.95 12.58
CA LYS A 67 -21.28 -3.49 12.36
C LYS A 67 -21.77 -3.90 10.97
N GLU A 68 -20.95 -3.71 9.93
CA GLU A 68 -21.26 -4.14 8.56
C GLU A 68 -21.41 -5.66 8.48
N LEU A 69 -20.56 -6.42 9.17
CA LEU A 69 -20.65 -7.88 9.24
C LEU A 69 -21.98 -8.32 9.88
N TYR A 70 -22.34 -7.70 11.00
CA TYR A 70 -23.61 -7.97 11.69
C TYR A 70 -24.81 -7.64 10.80
N GLN A 71 -24.79 -6.49 10.11
CA GLN A 71 -25.84 -6.12 9.16
C GLN A 71 -25.94 -7.12 8.00
N SER A 72 -24.81 -7.60 7.48
CA SER A 72 -24.77 -8.65 6.44
C SER A 72 -25.41 -9.94 6.94
N TRP A 73 -25.12 -10.34 8.18
CA TRP A 73 -25.75 -11.51 8.81
C TRP A 73 -27.25 -11.32 8.98
N VAL A 74 -27.72 -10.17 9.50
CA VAL A 74 -29.16 -9.88 9.65
C VAL A 74 -29.89 -9.97 8.31
N ASN A 75 -29.28 -9.45 7.25
CA ASN A 75 -29.91 -9.37 5.92
C ASN A 75 -29.83 -10.66 5.10
N LYS A 76 -28.83 -11.53 5.36
CA LYS A 76 -28.55 -12.72 4.55
C LYS A 76 -28.69 -14.04 5.32
N LYS A 77 -29.19 -14.01 6.56
CA LYS A 77 -29.39 -15.23 7.34
C LYS A 77 -30.41 -16.15 6.67
N ASP A 78 -30.09 -17.44 6.65
CA ASP A 78 -30.98 -18.49 6.18
C ASP A 78 -32.01 -18.89 7.25
N ILE A 79 -32.83 -19.90 6.92
CA ILE A 79 -33.85 -20.47 7.81
C ILE A 79 -33.22 -21.03 9.11
N SER A 80 -31.93 -21.38 9.08
CA SER A 80 -31.17 -21.87 10.23
C SER A 80 -30.44 -20.76 11.02
N ASN A 81 -30.72 -19.49 10.74
CA ASN A 81 -30.06 -18.31 11.30
C ASN A 81 -28.54 -18.21 11.00
N LYS A 82 -28.09 -18.79 9.89
CA LYS A 82 -26.68 -18.74 9.45
C LYS A 82 -26.53 -17.88 8.21
N ALA A 83 -25.41 -17.17 8.08
CA ALA A 83 -25.06 -16.42 6.87
C ALA A 83 -23.66 -16.82 6.42
N LEU A 84 -23.49 -17.01 5.11
CA LEU A 84 -22.18 -17.23 4.51
C LEU A 84 -21.45 -15.90 4.36
N VAL A 85 -20.20 -15.86 4.82
CA VAL A 85 -19.34 -14.68 4.79
C VAL A 85 -18.03 -15.04 4.08
N ASP A 86 -17.66 -14.24 3.08
CA ASP A 86 -16.33 -14.31 2.49
C ASP A 86 -15.33 -13.63 3.44
N MET A 87 -14.72 -14.45 4.30
CA MET A 87 -13.75 -13.99 5.29
C MET A 87 -12.50 -13.38 4.63
N ARG A 88 -12.08 -13.86 3.45
CA ARG A 88 -10.94 -13.30 2.73
C ARG A 88 -11.23 -11.85 2.34
N ARG A 89 -12.40 -11.60 1.76
CA ARG A 89 -12.82 -10.25 1.40
C ARG A 89 -12.99 -9.36 2.63
N TRP A 90 -13.59 -9.89 3.69
CA TRP A 90 -13.81 -9.13 4.93
C TRP A 90 -12.49 -8.71 5.58
N PHE A 91 -11.56 -9.65 5.82
CA PHE A 91 -10.24 -9.32 6.39
C PHE A 91 -9.46 -8.35 5.52
N ASN A 92 -9.49 -8.54 4.19
CA ASN A 92 -8.79 -7.64 3.26
C ASN A 92 -9.33 -6.22 3.35
N THR A 93 -10.65 -6.04 3.26
CA THR A 93 -11.30 -4.72 3.37
C THR A 93 -11.01 -4.06 4.71
N THR A 94 -11.18 -4.78 5.83
CA THR A 94 -10.95 -4.22 7.17
C THR A 94 -9.50 -3.81 7.37
N THR A 95 -8.54 -4.64 6.94
CA THR A 95 -7.11 -4.32 7.06
C THR A 95 -6.76 -3.08 6.26
N ILE A 96 -7.23 -3.02 5.00
CA ILE A 96 -6.98 -1.91 4.10
C ILE A 96 -7.61 -0.60 4.64
N ASN A 97 -8.84 -0.64 5.15
CA ASN A 97 -9.50 0.52 5.78
C ASN A 97 -8.71 1.03 7.00
N VAL A 98 -8.30 0.12 7.88
CA VAL A 98 -7.49 0.47 9.06
C VAL A 98 -6.20 1.17 8.65
N ILE A 99 -5.46 0.62 7.67
CA ILE A 99 -4.20 1.21 7.22
C ILE A 99 -4.42 2.58 6.58
N VAL A 100 -5.42 2.76 5.72
CA VAL A 100 -5.69 4.08 5.12
C VAL A 100 -6.06 5.10 6.18
N SER A 101 -6.97 4.77 7.08
CA SER A 101 -7.36 5.70 8.14
C SER A 101 -6.18 6.05 9.05
N MET A 102 -5.22 5.14 9.24
CA MET A 102 -3.97 5.45 9.97
C MET A 102 -3.03 6.38 9.20
N LEU A 103 -2.99 6.29 7.87
CA LEU A 103 -2.10 7.10 7.02
C LEU A 103 -2.67 8.48 6.70
N VAL A 104 -3.97 8.53 6.44
CA VAL A 104 -4.70 9.65 5.83
C VAL A 104 -5.68 10.30 6.83
N GLY A 105 -5.78 9.74 8.04
CA GLY A 105 -6.69 10.19 9.09
C GLY A 105 -8.14 9.77 8.84
N LYS A 106 -8.83 10.43 7.90
CA LYS A 106 -10.25 10.18 7.61
C LYS A 106 -10.45 9.81 6.15
N LEU A 107 -11.13 8.68 5.92
CA LEU A 107 -11.54 8.29 4.58
C LEU A 107 -12.43 9.37 3.96
N PRO A 108 -12.20 9.77 2.68
CA PRO A 108 -13.12 10.63 1.97
C PRO A 108 -14.51 10.01 1.97
N ASP A 109 -15.50 10.80 2.38
CA ASP A 109 -16.90 10.43 2.27
C ASP A 109 -17.32 10.64 0.81
N GLN A 110 -17.03 9.66 -0.06
CA GLN A 110 -17.79 9.39 -1.28
C GLN A 110 -17.23 8.19 -2.07
N ASP A 111 -18.13 7.25 -2.31
CA ASP A 111 -18.17 6.30 -3.43
C ASP A 111 -17.14 5.13 -3.49
N SER A 112 -17.62 3.99 -2.96
CA SER A 112 -17.64 2.68 -3.63
C SER A 112 -16.34 1.90 -3.86
N GLY A 113 -15.43 1.80 -2.89
CA GLY A 113 -14.47 0.69 -2.80
C GLY A 113 -13.51 0.51 -4.00
N GLY A 114 -13.46 1.48 -4.92
CA GLY A 114 -12.59 1.46 -6.09
C GLY A 114 -11.12 1.53 -5.69
N TRP A 115 -10.82 2.24 -4.60
CA TRP A 115 -9.48 2.31 -4.03
C TRP A 115 -9.06 0.98 -3.39
N ILE A 116 -9.97 0.25 -2.71
CA ILE A 116 -9.69 -1.10 -2.15
C ILE A 116 -9.36 -2.07 -3.29
N GLN A 117 -10.15 -2.04 -4.37
CA GLN A 117 -9.88 -2.84 -5.56
C GLN A 117 -8.55 -2.45 -6.22
N THR A 118 -8.22 -1.15 -6.21
CA THR A 118 -6.95 -0.64 -6.74
C THR A 118 -5.77 -1.14 -5.91
N VAL A 119 -5.81 -1.03 -4.57
CA VAL A 119 -4.76 -1.55 -3.69
C VAL A 119 -4.65 -3.07 -3.80
N THR A 120 -5.78 -3.79 -3.78
CA THR A 120 -5.79 -5.26 -3.93
C THR A 120 -5.16 -5.69 -5.25
N LYS A 121 -5.51 -5.03 -6.37
CA LYS A 121 -4.95 -5.33 -7.69
C LYS A 121 -3.48 -4.96 -7.79
N PHE A 122 -3.03 -3.91 -7.11
CA PHE A 122 -1.61 -3.60 -7.00
C PHE A 122 -0.86 -4.74 -6.28
N VAL A 123 -1.37 -5.23 -5.15
CA VAL A 123 -0.76 -6.34 -4.39
C VAL A 123 -0.65 -7.60 -5.27
N GLU A 124 -1.72 -7.95 -5.97
CA GLU A 124 -1.76 -9.10 -6.86
C GLU A 124 -0.73 -8.98 -7.99
N LEU A 125 -0.68 -7.82 -8.67
CA LEU A 125 0.27 -7.59 -9.75
C LEU A 125 1.71 -7.52 -9.25
N ALA A 126 1.96 -6.88 -8.10
CA ALA A 126 3.29 -6.78 -7.51
C ALA A 126 3.86 -8.14 -7.08
N GLY A 127 3.00 -9.05 -6.61
CA GLY A 127 3.37 -10.41 -6.23
C GLY A 127 3.41 -11.40 -7.40
N THR A 128 3.00 -11.01 -8.61
CA THR A 128 2.97 -11.91 -9.76
C THR A 128 4.37 -12.14 -10.32
N PHE A 129 4.74 -13.40 -10.51
CA PHE A 129 5.97 -13.76 -11.22
C PHE A 129 5.87 -13.41 -12.71
N VAL A 130 6.80 -12.61 -13.21
CA VAL A 130 6.87 -12.27 -14.65
C VAL A 130 8.02 -13.02 -15.29
N VAL A 131 7.74 -13.77 -16.37
CA VAL A 131 8.76 -14.55 -17.11
C VAL A 131 9.93 -13.68 -17.58
N ALA A 132 9.67 -12.41 -17.90
CA ALA A 132 10.70 -11.45 -18.28
C ALA A 132 11.75 -11.20 -17.19
N ASP A 133 11.41 -11.40 -15.90
CA ASP A 133 12.35 -11.26 -14.79
C ASP A 133 13.35 -12.43 -14.73
N ALA A 134 12.98 -13.61 -15.22
CA ALA A 134 13.87 -14.77 -15.33
C ALA A 134 14.59 -14.83 -16.69
N LEU A 135 13.90 -14.46 -17.76
CA LEU A 135 14.39 -14.52 -19.14
C LEU A 135 14.15 -13.16 -19.83
N PRO A 136 15.10 -12.20 -19.70
CA PRO A 136 14.93 -10.84 -20.23
C PRO A 136 14.65 -10.77 -21.73
N ILE A 137 15.14 -11.75 -22.50
CA ILE A 137 14.94 -11.86 -23.95
C ILE A 137 13.44 -11.99 -24.30
N LEU A 138 12.64 -12.59 -23.41
CA LEU A 138 11.21 -12.79 -23.60
C LEU A 138 10.35 -11.57 -23.22
N ARG A 139 10.96 -10.47 -22.72
CA ARG A 139 10.22 -9.24 -22.36
C ARG A 139 9.38 -8.70 -23.52
N LYS A 140 9.91 -8.74 -24.75
CA LYS A 140 9.19 -8.26 -25.95
C LYS A 140 7.93 -9.06 -26.27
N LEU A 141 7.85 -10.31 -25.84
CA LEU A 141 6.69 -11.19 -26.09
C LEU A 141 5.56 -10.97 -25.08
N ASN A 142 5.82 -10.29 -23.95
CA ASN A 142 4.85 -10.02 -22.88
C ASN A 142 4.01 -11.26 -22.52
N ILE A 143 4.67 -12.40 -22.30
CA ILE A 143 4.04 -13.68 -21.99
C ILE A 143 3.22 -13.53 -20.69
N GLY A 144 1.91 -13.84 -20.76
CA GLY A 144 0.99 -13.68 -19.63
C GLY A 144 0.35 -12.28 -19.50
N GLY A 145 0.76 -11.29 -20.31
CA GLY A 145 0.13 -9.98 -20.34
C GLY A 145 0.41 -9.08 -19.12
N HIS A 146 1.24 -9.53 -18.18
CA HIS A 146 1.46 -8.87 -16.89
C HIS A 146 2.06 -7.46 -17.04
N GLU A 147 3.01 -7.24 -17.96
CA GLU A 147 3.60 -5.92 -18.18
C GLU A 147 2.53 -4.90 -18.63
N ARG A 148 1.60 -5.33 -19.48
CA ARG A 148 0.48 -4.48 -19.94
C ARG A 148 -0.47 -4.17 -18.79
N ALA A 149 -0.83 -5.17 -17.99
CA ALA A 149 -1.70 -5.00 -16.83
C ALA A 149 -1.09 -4.05 -15.78
N MET A 150 0.22 -4.15 -15.53
CA MET A 150 0.96 -3.25 -14.64
C MET A 150 0.95 -1.80 -15.15
N LYS A 151 1.22 -1.60 -16.44
CA LYS A 151 1.19 -0.24 -17.05
C LYS A 151 -0.20 0.38 -16.99
N GLU A 152 -1.25 -0.41 -17.25
CA GLU A 152 -2.63 0.07 -17.14
C GLU A 152 -2.99 0.43 -15.70
N HIS A 153 -2.62 -0.42 -14.74
CA HIS A 153 -2.84 -0.18 -13.33
C HIS A 153 -2.12 1.09 -12.84
N LYS A 154 -0.87 1.31 -13.25
CA LYS A 154 -0.12 2.54 -12.98
C LYS A 154 -0.87 3.78 -13.46
N LYS A 155 -1.41 3.76 -14.69
CA LYS A 155 -2.17 4.89 -15.25
C LYS A 155 -3.43 5.22 -14.44
N ARG A 156 -4.20 4.19 -14.06
CA ARG A 156 -5.44 4.37 -13.25
C ARG A 156 -5.17 4.96 -11.86
N ARG A 157 -4.00 4.70 -11.28
CA ARG A 157 -3.60 5.23 -9.97
C ARG A 157 -3.30 6.72 -9.99
N VAL A 158 -2.64 7.21 -11.04
CA VAL A 158 -2.27 8.63 -11.17
C VAL A 158 -3.51 9.53 -11.21
N SER A 159 -4.64 9.03 -11.72
CA SER A 159 -5.91 9.76 -11.80
C SER A 159 -6.77 9.72 -10.53
N GLY A 160 -6.44 8.89 -9.54
CA GLY A 160 -7.29 8.62 -8.36
C GLY A 160 -6.69 9.10 -7.04
N VAL A 161 -5.78 10.07 -7.06
CA VAL A 161 -5.09 10.55 -5.85
C VAL A 161 -6.12 11.16 -4.89
N VAL A 162 -6.22 10.55 -3.72
CA VAL A 162 -7.00 11.02 -2.58
C VAL A 162 -6.27 12.22 -1.99
N ASN A 163 -6.82 13.41 -2.15
CA ASN A 163 -6.43 14.56 -1.33
C ASN A 163 -7.17 14.43 -0.01
N ALA A 164 -6.46 14.20 1.09
CA ALA A 164 -7.00 14.40 2.42
C ALA A 164 -6.26 15.58 3.05
N GLY A 165 -7.02 16.47 3.67
CA GLY A 165 -6.49 17.60 4.42
C GLY A 165 -6.52 17.29 5.91
N GLY A 166 -5.37 17.41 6.56
CA GLY A 166 -5.16 17.31 7.99
C GLY A 166 -3.78 16.76 8.30
N GLU A 167 -3.18 17.14 9.45
CA GLU A 167 -1.83 16.74 9.91
C GLU A 167 -1.66 15.21 10.05
N ASP A 168 -1.60 14.51 8.93
CA ASP A 168 -1.55 13.06 8.81
C ASP A 168 -0.12 12.59 8.45
N PHE A 169 0.05 11.29 8.24
CA PHE A 169 1.37 10.75 7.90
C PHE A 169 1.87 11.30 6.55
N MET A 170 0.97 11.61 5.60
CA MET A 170 1.35 12.21 4.33
C MET A 170 1.89 13.63 4.52
N ASP A 171 1.25 14.43 5.36
CA ASP A 171 1.72 15.78 5.69
C ASP A 171 3.09 15.75 6.37
N ALA A 172 3.27 14.87 7.37
CA ALA A 172 4.56 14.68 8.03
C ALA A 172 5.66 14.23 7.05
N MET A 173 5.32 13.35 6.10
CA MET A 173 6.25 12.91 5.06
C MET A 173 6.60 14.06 4.09
N LEU A 174 5.64 14.88 3.67
CA LEU A 174 5.91 16.05 2.82
C LEU A 174 6.85 17.02 3.51
N THR A 175 6.59 17.38 4.77
CA THR A 175 7.48 18.29 5.52
C THR A 175 8.90 17.75 5.63
N ILE A 176 9.07 16.47 5.99
CA ILE A 176 10.40 15.84 6.12
C ILE A 176 11.14 15.81 4.77
N LEU A 177 10.41 15.57 3.67
CA LEU A 177 11.00 15.48 2.34
C LEU A 177 11.32 16.86 1.74
N ASP A 178 10.54 17.89 2.06
CA ASP A 178 10.78 19.27 1.64
C ASP A 178 11.95 19.92 2.41
N GLU A 179 12.18 19.52 3.67
CA GLU A 179 13.31 19.99 4.48
C GLU A 179 14.67 19.39 4.05
N GLU A 180 14.67 18.30 3.28
CA GLU A 180 15.89 17.56 2.93
C GLU A 180 16.09 17.48 1.41
N GLU A 181 16.83 18.46 0.86
CA GLU A 181 17.09 18.64 -0.59
C GLU A 181 17.77 17.45 -1.32
N ASP A 182 18.19 16.38 -0.63
CA ASP A 182 19.03 15.30 -1.21
C ASP A 182 18.61 13.88 -0.77
N PHE A 183 17.30 13.61 -0.71
CA PHE A 183 16.78 12.28 -0.33
C PHE A 183 17.03 11.20 -1.38
N SER A 184 16.81 11.52 -2.66
CA SER A 184 16.95 10.60 -3.79
C SER A 184 16.85 11.34 -5.13
N ASN A 185 17.07 10.65 -6.25
CA ASN A 185 16.82 11.17 -7.60
C ASN A 185 15.32 11.32 -7.94
N HIS A 186 14.42 11.14 -6.98
CA HIS A 186 12.97 11.21 -7.15
C HIS A 186 12.42 12.41 -6.38
N ASP A 187 11.36 13.04 -6.90
CA ASP A 187 10.68 14.15 -6.25
C ASP A 187 9.96 13.72 -4.96
N ALA A 188 9.78 14.67 -4.03
CA ALA A 188 9.19 14.44 -2.72
C ALA A 188 7.77 13.84 -2.81
N ASP A 189 6.96 14.29 -3.78
CA ASP A 189 5.60 13.77 -4.00
C ASP A 189 5.62 12.29 -4.41
N THR A 190 6.52 11.90 -5.32
CA THR A 190 6.75 10.50 -5.70
C THR A 190 7.20 9.65 -4.50
N ILE A 191 8.11 10.15 -3.67
CA ILE A 191 8.57 9.44 -2.47
C ILE A 191 7.43 9.28 -1.48
N ASN A 192 6.67 10.34 -1.20
CA ASN A 192 5.53 10.28 -0.27
C ASN A 192 4.46 9.30 -0.74
N LYS A 193 4.03 9.42 -2.01
CA LYS A 193 3.03 8.52 -2.62
C LYS A 193 3.49 7.06 -2.63
N SER A 194 4.76 6.81 -2.94
CA SER A 194 5.31 5.46 -2.92
C SER A 194 5.42 4.90 -1.51
N THR A 195 5.79 5.72 -0.52
CA THR A 195 5.92 5.35 0.89
C THR A 195 4.58 5.02 1.51
N CYS A 196 3.56 5.84 1.30
CA CYS A 196 2.21 5.56 1.79
C CYS A 196 1.65 4.28 1.20
N LEU A 197 1.98 3.99 -0.07
CA LEU A 197 1.58 2.72 -0.66
C LEU A 197 2.35 1.53 -0.06
N VAL A 198 3.61 1.70 0.34
CA VAL A 198 4.37 0.66 1.04
C VAL A 198 3.77 0.32 2.39
N SER A 199 3.21 1.30 3.09
CA SER A 199 2.60 1.08 4.40
C SER A 199 1.39 0.13 4.36
N PHE A 200 0.85 -0.21 3.18
CA PHE A 200 -0.11 -1.32 3.02
C PHE A 200 0.52 -2.72 3.15
N PHE A 201 1.85 -2.83 3.16
CA PHE A 201 2.60 -4.08 3.08
C PHE A 201 3.40 -4.41 4.34
N CYS A 202 3.48 -3.50 5.31
CA CYS A 202 4.18 -3.67 6.58
C CYS A 202 3.19 -3.78 7.72
#